data_AF-A0A1H8A4M9-F1
#
_entry.id   AF-A0A1H8A4M9-F1
#
_cell.length_a   1.000
_cell.length_b   1.000
_cell.length_c   1.000
_cell.angle_alpha   90.00
_cell.angle_beta   90.00
_cell.angle_gamma   90.00
#
_symmetry.space_group_name_H-M   'P 1'
#
loop_
_entity.id
_entity.type
_entity.pdbx_description
1 polymer ?
#
loop_
_entity_poly.entity_id
_entity_poly.type
_entity_poly.pdbx_seq_one_letter_code
_entity_poly.pdbx_strand_id
1 'polypeptide(L)'
;MTQLRRSDPTRPSYSRRGSGRGFSYRDPAGEKVTEKELRERFAALAIPLAWTDVWICPHPNGHIQAIGLDATGRRPARRQL
;
A
#
# COMPACT_ATOMS: atom_id res chain seq x y z
N MET A 1 -20.32 -14.35 -0.57
CA MET A 1 -18.92 -14.79 -0.31
C MET A 1 -18.02 -13.98 -1.22
N THR A 2 -17.19 -13.10 -0.68
CA THR A 2 -16.31 -12.24 -1.50
C THR A 2 -15.16 -13.09 -2.00
N GLN A 3 -15.07 -13.30 -3.31
CA GLN A 3 -13.98 -14.07 -3.93
C GLN A 3 -12.64 -13.35 -3.73
N LEU A 4 -11.63 -14.09 -3.28
CA LEU A 4 -10.25 -13.58 -3.16
C LEU A 4 -9.71 -13.27 -4.56
N ARG A 5 -9.21 -12.05 -4.77
CA ARG A 5 -8.68 -11.61 -6.06
C ARG A 5 -7.17 -11.74 -6.11
N ARG A 6 -6.63 -12.15 -7.27
CA ARG A 6 -5.19 -12.12 -7.52
C ARG A 6 -4.71 -10.66 -7.63
N SER A 7 -4.03 -10.15 -6.60
CA SER A 7 -3.17 -8.97 -6.60
C SER A 7 -1.95 -9.17 -7.50
N ASP A 8 -1.68 -8.18 -8.34
CA ASP A 8 -0.53 -8.15 -9.23
C ASP A 8 0.28 -6.87 -8.94
N PRO A 9 1.41 -6.97 -8.23
CA PRO A 9 2.18 -5.82 -7.79
C PRO A 9 2.96 -5.12 -8.90
N THR A 10 2.96 -5.65 -10.13
CA THR A 10 3.54 -4.96 -11.29
C THR A 10 2.54 -4.05 -11.99
N ARG A 11 1.27 -4.03 -11.55
CA ARG A 11 0.23 -3.16 -12.11
C ARG A 11 0.13 -1.83 -11.37
N PRO A 12 -0.39 -0.78 -12.04
CA PRO A 12 -0.68 0.50 -11.41
C PRO A 12 -1.53 0.32 -10.14
N SER A 13 -1.10 0.95 -9.06
CA SER A 13 -1.67 0.76 -7.74
C SER A 13 -1.51 2.02 -6.90
N TYR A 14 -2.07 1.98 -5.69
CA TYR A 14 -1.74 3.00 -4.71
C TYR A 14 -0.31 2.82 -4.22
N SER A 15 0.33 3.90 -3.83
CA SER A 15 1.65 3.88 -3.20
C SER A 15 1.70 4.77 -1.97
N ARG A 16 2.60 4.45 -1.03
CA ARG A 16 2.87 5.31 0.14
C ARG A 16 4.25 5.93 0.01
N ARG A 17 4.30 7.25 0.12
CA ARG A 17 5.53 8.06 0.10
C ARG A 17 5.70 8.76 1.45
N GLY A 18 6.93 8.81 1.96
CA GLY A 18 7.26 9.65 3.10
C GLY A 18 7.02 11.13 2.77
N SER A 19 6.45 11.88 3.70
CA SER A 19 6.14 13.31 3.56
C SER A 19 6.45 14.02 4.87
N GLY A 20 7.70 14.44 5.04
CA GLY A 20 8.18 15.10 6.26
C GLY A 20 8.01 14.20 7.50
N ARG A 21 7.16 14.60 8.44
CA ARG A 21 6.89 13.86 9.70
C ARG A 21 5.90 12.70 9.55
N GLY A 22 5.34 12.47 8.36
CA GLY A 22 4.35 11.44 8.12
C GLY A 22 4.46 10.84 6.72
N PHE A 23 3.33 10.40 6.18
CA PHE A 23 3.25 9.77 4.86
C PHE A 23 2.04 10.30 4.10
N SER A 24 2.19 10.34 2.78
CA SER A 24 1.12 10.61 1.84
C SER A 24 0.88 9.39 0.97
N TYR A 25 -0.38 9.13 0.65
CA TYR A 25 -0.75 8.11 -0.32
C TYR A 25 -0.92 8.74 -1.70
N ARG A 26 -0.48 8.02 -2.72
CA ARG A 26 -0.59 8.39 -4.13
C ARG A 26 -1.45 7.35 -4.82
N ASP A 27 -2.28 7.78 -5.75
CA ASP A 27 -3.07 6.90 -6.59
C ASP A 27 -2.22 6.34 -7.76
N PRO A 28 -2.78 5.45 -8.59
CA PRO A 28 -2.08 4.91 -9.75
C PRO A 28 -1.68 5.96 -10.80
N ALA A 29 -2.32 7.13 -10.82
CA ALA A 29 -1.99 8.25 -11.69
C ALA A 29 -0.89 9.16 -11.09
N GLY A 30 -0.53 8.97 -9.82
CA GLY A 30 0.44 9.80 -9.10
C GLY A 30 -0.19 10.96 -8.33
N GLU A 31 -1.52 11.07 -8.34
CA GLU A 31 -2.26 12.09 -7.61
C GLU A 31 -2.36 11.75 -6.13
N LYS A 32 -2.46 12.77 -5.29
CA LYS A 32 -2.55 12.58 -3.85
C LYS A 32 -3.93 12.02 -3.49
N VAL A 33 -3.98 10.89 -2.80
CA VAL A 33 -5.23 10.34 -2.27
C VAL A 33 -5.70 11.21 -1.13
N THR A 34 -6.89 11.80 -1.28
CA THR A 34 -7.50 12.68 -0.26
C THR A 34 -8.72 12.05 0.39
N GLU A 35 -9.30 11.05 -0.26
CA GLU A 35 -10.48 10.31 0.13
C GLU A 35 -10.28 9.66 1.50
N LYS A 36 -11.13 10.02 2.46
CA LYS A 36 -11.03 9.58 3.85
C LYS A 36 -11.10 8.05 3.98
N GLU A 37 -12.05 7.41 3.30
CA GLU A 37 -12.24 5.95 3.34
C GLU A 37 -10.99 5.18 2.87
N LEU A 38 -10.35 5.64 1.78
CA LEU A 38 -9.12 5.02 1.29
C LEU A 38 -7.99 5.18 2.30
N ARG A 39 -7.84 6.38 2.88
CA ARG A 39 -6.80 6.66 3.88
C ARG A 39 -6.99 5.84 5.15
N GLU A 40 -8.22 5.66 5.61
CA GLU A 40 -8.55 4.80 6.75
C GLU A 40 -8.24 3.33 6.45
N ARG A 41 -8.60 2.84 5.26
CA ARG A 41 -8.24 1.49 4.81
C ARG A 41 -6.73 1.28 4.82
N PHE A 42 -5.97 2.22 4.25
CA PHE A 42 -4.51 2.11 4.19
C PHE A 42 -3.86 2.20 5.58
N ALA A 43 -4.43 2.99 6.49
CA ALA A 43 -4.00 3.03 7.88
C ALA A 43 -4.29 1.71 8.62
N ALA A 44 -5.44 1.08 8.36
CA ALA A 44 -5.80 -0.23 8.93
C ALA A 44 -4.86 -1.36 8.49
N LEU A 45 -4.19 -1.23 7.33
CA LEU A 45 -3.14 -2.15 6.91
C LEU A 45 -1.88 -2.07 7.79
N ALA A 46 -1.78 -1.12 8.73
CA ALA A 46 -0.68 -0.94 9.69
C ALA A 46 0.72 -1.17 9.07
N ILE A 47 0.95 -0.59 7.90
CA ILE A 47 2.21 -0.73 7.15
C ILE A 47 3.32 -0.06 7.97
N PRO A 48 4.41 -0.77 8.34
CA PRO A 48 5.47 -0.22 9.19
C PRO A 48 6.07 1.07 8.62
N LEU A 49 6.38 2.04 9.48
CA LEU A 49 6.93 3.35 9.06
C LEU A 49 8.23 3.24 8.28
N ALA A 50 9.03 2.23 8.61
CA ALA A 50 10.34 2.02 8.01
C ALA A 50 10.28 1.44 6.60
N TRP A 51 9.08 1.07 6.09
CA TRP A 51 8.96 0.55 4.73
C TRP A 51 9.01 1.67 3.70
N THR A 52 9.88 1.52 2.71
CA THR A 52 9.99 2.36 1.50
C THR A 52 9.42 1.65 0.28
N ASP A 53 9.21 2.37 -0.82
CA ASP A 53 8.69 1.83 -2.09
C ASP A 53 7.44 0.95 -1.91
N VAL A 54 6.49 1.46 -1.13
CA VAL A 54 5.31 0.71 -0.73
C VAL A 54 4.28 0.71 -1.86
N TRP A 55 3.94 -0.48 -2.32
CA TRP A 55 2.81 -0.82 -3.18
C TRP A 55 1.60 -1.20 -2.33
N ILE A 56 0.41 -0.69 -2.64
CA ILE A 56 -0.84 -0.98 -1.94
C ILE A 56 -1.91 -1.41 -2.94
N CYS A 57 -2.55 -2.54 -2.68
CA CYS A 57 -3.58 -3.10 -3.55
C CYS A 57 -4.78 -2.15 -3.66
N PRO A 58 -5.29 -1.89 -4.88
CA PRO A 58 -6.51 -1.12 -5.05
C PRO A 58 -7.76 -1.84 -4.54
N HIS A 59 -7.73 -3.17 -4.46
CA HIS A 59 -8.88 -3.99 -4.10
C HIS A 59 -8.77 -4.55 -2.67
N PRO A 60 -9.80 -4.33 -1.81
CA PRO A 60 -9.78 -4.81 -0.43
C PRO A 60 -9.81 -6.34 -0.30
N ASN A 61 -10.25 -7.05 -1.35
CA ASN A 61 -10.27 -8.52 -1.41
C ASN A 61 -9.05 -9.12 -2.14
N GLY A 62 -8.00 -8.34 -2.37
CA GLY A 62 -6.74 -8.83 -2.91
C GLY A 62 -5.99 -9.72 -1.92
N HIS A 63 -5.46 -10.86 -2.38
CA HIS A 63 -4.68 -11.77 -1.52
C HIS A 63 -3.39 -11.17 -0.97
N ILE A 64 -2.85 -10.12 -1.61
CA ILE A 64 -1.80 -9.27 -1.06
C ILE A 64 -2.34 -7.86 -1.01
N GLN A 65 -2.27 -7.24 0.18
CA GLN A 65 -2.77 -5.89 0.41
C GLN A 65 -1.68 -4.84 0.32
N ALA A 66 -0.45 -5.17 0.74
CA ALA A 66 0.69 -4.27 0.61
C ALA A 66 2.01 -5.02 0.42
N ILE A 67 2.93 -4.39 -0.30
CA ILE A 67 4.32 -4.80 -0.47
C ILE A 67 5.19 -3.57 -0.27
N GLY A 68 6.37 -3.69 0.32
CA GLY A 68 7.34 -2.60 0.39
C GLY A 68 8.74 -3.12 0.68
N LEU A 69 9.75 -2.28 0.55
CA LEU A 69 11.10 -2.60 0.97
C LEU A 69 11.23 -2.33 2.46
N ASP A 70 11.89 -3.22 3.19
CA ASP A 70 12.17 -3.01 4.62
C ASP A 70 13.21 -1.91 4.87
N ALA A 71 13.37 -1.54 6.15
CA ALA A 71 14.31 -0.51 6.61
C ALA A 71 15.77 -0.78 6.20
N THR A 72 16.11 -2.04 5.90
CA THR A 72 17.46 -2.44 5.49
C THR A 72 17.65 -2.38 3.98
N GLY A 73 16.57 -2.17 3.22
CA GLY A 73 16.56 -2.15 1.75
C GLY A 73 16.88 -3.50 1.12
N ARG A 74 16.99 -4.57 1.91
CA ARG A 74 17.55 -5.85 1.44
C ARG A 74 16.49 -6.81 0.93
N ARG A 75 15.24 -6.71 1.40
CA ARG A 75 14.18 -7.65 1.01
C ARG A 75 12.81 -6.98 0.91
N PRO A 76 12.01 -7.34 -0.12
CA PRO A 76 10.62 -6.96 -0.17
C PRO A 76 9.84 -7.69 0.93
N ALA A 77 9.18 -6.91 1.79
CA ALA A 77 8.24 -7.38 2.78
C ALA A 77 6.80 -7.30 2.22
N ARG A 78 5.94 -8.25 2.61
CA ARG A 78 4.55 -8.35 2.14
C ARG A 78 3.59 -8.45 3.30
N ARG A 79 2.39 -7.87 3.16
CA ARG A 79 1.30 -7.98 4.13
C ARG A 79 0.01 -8.45 3.46
N GLN A 80 -0.61 -9.44 4.08
CA GLN A 80 -1.90 -10.02 3.72
C GLN A 80 -2.85 -9.82 4.92
N LEU A 81 -4.16 -9.66 4.64
CA LEU A 81 -5.22 -9.65 5.65
C LEU A 81 -5.95 -10.98 5.61
#